data_AF-A0A2E4Y5X0-F1
#
_entry.id   AF-A0A2E4Y5X0-F1
#
_cell.length_a   1.000
_cell.length_b   1.000
_cell.length_c   1.000
_cell.angle_alpha   90.00
_cell.angle_beta   90.00
_cell.angle_gamma   90.00
#
_symmetry.space_group_name_H-M   'P 1'
#
loop_
_entity.id
_entity.type
_entity.pdbx_description
1 polymer ?
#
loop_
_entity_poly.entity_id
_entity_poly.type
_entity_poly.pdbx_seq_one_letter_code
_entity_poly.pdbx_strand_id
1 'polypeptide(L)'
;MNKMLASILLLFLSMGSVSALEIPGKVFYSIKRTGDVVSRDMILDLPEDRKGKIVVRAEGMNFSLEAKKSFTRVKRGKDTFYLATTMKAPDFAGGQKSAMVFKGTYLKGKNVIKYYGDVYSKNIENENELDGIESKEDCLEGYEFKGGFSFEAEI
;
A
#
# COMPACT_ATOMS: atom_id res chain seq x y z
N MET A 1 41.27 -30.88 12.68
CA MET A 1 40.71 -30.18 11.51
C MET A 1 39.34 -29.53 11.77
N ASN A 2 38.96 -29.31 13.03
CA ASN A 2 37.59 -28.88 13.40
C ASN A 2 37.44 -27.37 13.68
N LYS A 3 38.54 -26.61 13.65
CA LYS A 3 38.51 -25.16 13.91
C LYS A 3 38.18 -24.31 12.68
N MET A 4 38.21 -24.90 11.48
CA MET A 4 37.96 -24.19 10.21
C MET A 4 36.47 -24.17 9.83
N LEU A 5 35.65 -25.11 10.36
CA LEU A 5 34.20 -25.14 10.14
C LEU A 5 33.45 -24.06 10.95
N ALA A 6 33.96 -23.67 12.11
CA ALA A 6 33.27 -22.69 12.97
C ALA A 6 33.23 -21.27 12.36
N SER A 7 34.25 -20.90 11.58
CA SER A 7 34.33 -19.57 10.96
C SER A 7 33.40 -19.42 9.74
N ILE A 8 33.06 -20.51 9.05
CA ILE A 8 32.12 -20.48 7.91
C ILE A 8 30.68 -20.34 8.42
N LEU A 9 30.35 -20.88 9.60
CA LEU A 9 29.01 -20.79 10.17
C LEU A 9 28.66 -19.39 10.70
N LEU A 10 29.65 -18.60 11.15
CA LEU A 10 29.44 -17.23 11.61
C LEU A 10 29.16 -16.23 10.46
N LEU A 11 29.60 -16.52 9.24
CA LEU A 11 29.37 -15.65 8.08
C LEU A 11 27.94 -15.74 7.51
N PHE A 12 27.15 -16.76 7.90
CA PHE A 12 25.75 -16.89 7.48
C PHE A 12 24.75 -16.17 8.39
N LEU A 13 25.17 -15.71 9.58
CA LEU A 13 24.29 -15.01 10.52
C LEU A 13 24.18 -13.50 10.26
N SER A 14 24.92 -12.97 9.27
CA SER A 14 24.81 -11.56 8.86
C SER A 14 23.87 -11.35 7.67
N MET A 15 22.93 -12.27 7.40
CA MET A 15 21.78 -11.93 6.55
C MET A 15 20.95 -10.88 7.30
N GLY A 16 21.31 -9.61 7.10
CA GLY A 16 20.62 -8.47 7.66
C GLY A 16 19.13 -8.58 7.41
N SER A 17 18.36 -8.39 8.46
CA SER A 17 16.92 -8.23 8.37
C SER A 17 16.65 -7.03 7.47
N VAL A 18 16.13 -7.27 6.28
CA VAL A 18 15.68 -6.22 5.36
C VAL A 18 14.51 -5.51 6.05
N SER A 19 14.74 -4.33 6.62
CA SER A 19 13.69 -3.57 7.32
C SER A 19 12.85 -2.84 6.28
N ALA A 20 11.53 -3.03 6.30
CA ALA A 20 10.65 -2.18 5.52
C ALA A 20 10.72 -0.73 6.03
N LEU A 21 10.68 0.25 5.11
CA LEU A 21 10.50 1.64 5.47
C LEU A 21 9.04 1.85 5.86
N GLU A 22 8.81 2.08 7.15
CA GLU A 22 7.49 2.40 7.69
C GLU A 22 7.20 3.90 7.48
N ILE A 23 6.13 4.22 6.76
CA ILE A 23 5.73 5.59 6.49
C ILE A 23 4.37 5.84 7.15
N PRO A 24 4.32 6.51 8.32
CA PRO A 24 3.07 6.81 8.99
C PRO A 24 2.23 7.80 8.19
N GLY A 25 0.92 7.77 8.41
CA GLY A 25 0.00 8.62 7.68
C GLY A 25 -1.44 8.40 8.07
N LYS A 26 -2.32 8.93 7.24
CA LYS A 26 -3.76 8.87 7.43
C LYS A 26 -4.45 8.47 6.15
N VAL A 27 -5.49 7.65 6.29
CA VAL A 27 -6.50 7.42 5.27
C VAL A 27 -7.79 8.05 5.75
N PHE A 28 -8.43 8.85 4.90
CA PHE A 28 -9.70 9.49 5.19
C PHE A 28 -10.74 9.12 4.16
N TYR A 29 -11.98 8.89 4.59
CA TYR A 29 -13.08 8.49 3.73
C TYR A 29 -14.42 8.89 4.31
N SER A 30 -15.44 9.00 3.45
CA SER A 30 -16.81 9.26 3.87
C SER A 30 -17.55 7.95 4.17
N ILE A 31 -18.20 7.88 5.32
CA ILE A 31 -19.10 6.77 5.67
C ILE A 31 -20.40 6.96 4.91
N LYS A 32 -20.65 6.13 3.88
CA LYS A 32 -21.80 6.28 2.97
C LYS A 32 -23.16 6.42 3.68
N ARG A 33 -23.34 5.77 4.84
CA ARG A 33 -24.61 5.80 5.58
C ARG A 33 -24.85 7.10 6.34
N THR A 34 -23.80 7.72 6.89
CA THR A 34 -23.93 8.92 7.73
C THR A 34 -23.46 10.20 7.04
N GLY A 35 -22.64 10.07 6.01
CA GLY A 35 -21.95 11.17 5.34
C GLY A 35 -20.69 11.64 6.06
N ASP A 36 -20.45 11.18 7.29
CA ASP A 36 -19.32 11.62 8.11
C ASP A 36 -17.99 11.29 7.46
N VAL A 37 -17.06 12.25 7.49
CA VAL A 37 -15.67 12.01 7.10
C VAL A 37 -14.92 11.49 8.31
N VAL A 38 -14.40 10.27 8.20
CA VAL A 38 -13.53 9.69 9.21
C VAL A 38 -12.09 9.66 8.72
N SER A 39 -11.17 9.79 9.67
CA SER A 39 -9.74 9.62 9.43
C SER A 39 -9.23 8.47 10.29
N ARG A 40 -8.33 7.67 9.72
CA ARG A 40 -7.70 6.52 10.36
C ARG A 40 -6.20 6.63 10.20
N ASP A 41 -5.48 6.57 11.32
CA ASP A 41 -4.03 6.49 11.33
C ASP A 41 -3.61 5.12 10.77
N MET A 42 -2.73 5.16 9.77
CA MET A 42 -2.24 4.01 9.04
C MET A 42 -0.75 4.14 8.74
N ILE A 43 -0.10 3.00 8.58
CA ILE A 43 1.31 2.91 8.22
C ILE A 43 1.40 2.24 6.86
N LEU A 44 2.15 2.85 5.95
CA LEU A 44 2.53 2.29 4.66
C LEU A 44 3.92 1.67 4.80
N ASP A 45 3.98 0.34 4.80
CA ASP A 45 5.24 -0.40 4.83
C ASP A 45 5.74 -0.62 3.41
N LEU A 46 6.87 0.00 3.08
CA LEU A 46 7.54 -0.16 1.78
C LEU A 46 8.77 -1.06 1.91
N PRO A 47 8.85 -2.18 1.19
CA PRO A 47 10.04 -3.02 1.21
C PRO A 47 11.23 -2.29 0.55
N GLU A 48 12.42 -2.43 1.14
CA GLU A 48 13.66 -2.01 0.49
C GLU A 48 13.77 -2.69 -0.89
N ASP A 49 14.22 -1.94 -1.90
CA ASP A 49 14.32 -2.37 -3.31
C ASP A 49 13.01 -2.73 -4.04
N ARG A 50 11.83 -2.42 -3.48
CA ARG A 50 10.53 -2.90 -4.02
C ARG A 50 10.44 -4.44 -4.08
N LYS A 51 11.36 -5.14 -3.39
CA LYS A 51 11.40 -6.61 -3.31
C LYS A 51 10.68 -7.03 -2.04
N GLY A 52 9.36 -7.12 -2.14
CA GLY A 52 8.51 -7.50 -1.02
C GLY A 52 7.07 -7.05 -1.25
N LYS A 53 6.24 -7.26 -0.24
CA LYS A 53 4.83 -6.87 -0.28
C LYS A 53 4.69 -5.50 0.36
N ILE A 54 4.08 -4.55 -0.35
CA ILE A 54 3.65 -3.29 0.26
C ILE A 54 2.45 -3.61 1.16
N VAL A 55 2.45 -3.07 2.37
CA VAL A 55 1.36 -3.30 3.33
C VAL A 55 0.85 -1.96 3.82
N VAL A 56 -0.48 -1.82 3.88
CA VAL A 56 -1.13 -0.70 4.57
C VAL A 56 -1.75 -1.27 5.83
N ARG A 57 -1.24 -0.90 7.00
CA ARG A 57 -1.74 -1.39 8.29
C ARG A 57 -2.34 -0.27 9.12
N ALA A 58 -3.44 -0.56 9.79
CA ALA A 58 -4.06 0.40 10.71
C ALA A 58 -3.33 0.39 12.05
N GLU A 59 -3.00 1.57 12.58
CA GLU A 59 -2.32 1.66 13.87
C GLU A 59 -3.26 1.16 14.99
N GLY A 60 -2.75 0.28 15.87
CA GLY A 60 -3.53 -0.29 16.97
C GLY A 60 -4.61 -1.31 16.58
N MET A 61 -4.73 -1.70 15.31
CA MET A 61 -5.65 -2.75 14.86
C MET A 61 -4.88 -3.96 14.28
N ASN A 62 -5.40 -5.17 14.50
CA ASN A 62 -4.93 -6.39 13.81
C ASN A 62 -5.47 -6.44 12.35
N PHE A 63 -5.30 -5.34 11.61
CA PHE A 63 -5.79 -5.20 10.25
C PHE A 63 -4.67 -4.69 9.36
N SER A 64 -4.30 -5.51 8.38
CA SER A 64 -3.28 -5.22 7.38
C SER A 64 -3.80 -5.53 5.98
N LEU A 65 -3.60 -4.59 5.07
CA LEU A 65 -3.95 -4.69 3.66
C LEU A 65 -2.69 -4.89 2.85
N GLU A 66 -2.45 -6.14 2.47
CA GLU A 66 -1.37 -6.47 1.57
C GLU A 66 -1.69 -5.99 0.15
N ALA A 67 -0.72 -5.37 -0.48
CA ALA A 67 -0.79 -5.01 -1.89
C ALA A 67 -0.83 -6.27 -2.74
N LYS A 68 -1.87 -6.38 -3.55
CA LYS A 68 -1.95 -7.37 -4.62
C LYS A 68 -1.22 -6.90 -5.86
N LYS A 69 -1.22 -5.59 -6.10
CA LYS A 69 -0.46 -4.94 -7.18
C LYS A 69 0.04 -3.59 -6.73
N SER A 70 1.22 -3.21 -7.21
CA SER A 70 1.75 -1.87 -7.04
C SER A 70 2.63 -1.49 -8.21
N PHE A 71 2.44 -0.29 -8.73
CA PHE A 71 3.26 0.21 -9.84
C PHE A 71 3.30 1.73 -9.83
N THR A 72 4.27 2.28 -10.55
CA THR A 72 4.41 3.73 -10.75
C THR A 72 4.35 4.02 -12.23
N ARG A 73 3.55 5.01 -12.63
CA ARG A 73 3.52 5.54 -13.99
C ARG A 73 4.06 6.95 -14.02
N VAL A 74 4.98 7.20 -14.95
CA VAL A 74 5.53 8.53 -15.21
C VAL A 74 4.80 9.12 -16.41
N LYS A 75 4.04 10.20 -16.21
CA LYS A 75 3.36 10.91 -17.31
C LYS A 75 3.61 12.40 -17.18
N ARG A 76 4.19 13.01 -18.23
CA ARG A 76 4.54 14.45 -18.28
C ARG A 76 5.34 14.92 -17.04
N GLY A 77 6.31 14.11 -16.61
CA GLY A 77 7.18 14.39 -15.46
C GLY A 77 6.50 14.26 -14.09
N LYS A 78 5.29 13.68 -14.03
CA LYS A 78 4.62 13.36 -12.76
C LYS A 78 4.60 11.86 -12.54
N ASP A 79 5.10 11.45 -11.38
CA ASP A 79 5.10 10.07 -10.93
C ASP A 79 3.79 9.80 -10.19
N THR A 80 2.93 8.97 -10.78
CA THR A 80 1.70 8.50 -10.15
C THR A 80 1.90 7.09 -9.66
N PHE A 81 1.81 6.91 -8.35
CA PHE A 81 1.82 5.64 -7.65
C PHE A 81 0.41 5.04 -7.62
N TYR A 82 0.35 3.74 -7.85
CA TYR A 82 -0.86 2.93 -7.74
C TYR A 82 -0.58 1.77 -6.80
N LEU A 83 -1.52 1.52 -5.91
CA LEU A 83 -1.49 0.41 -4.96
C LEU A 83 -2.88 -0.21 -4.89
N ALA A 84 -3.03 -1.42 -5.42
CA ALA A 84 -4.26 -2.17 -5.35
C ALA A 84 -4.17 -3.23 -4.25
N THR A 85 -5.16 -3.24 -3.38
CA THR A 85 -5.34 -4.23 -2.31
C THR A 85 -6.74 -4.80 -2.36
N THR A 86 -6.95 -5.96 -1.72
CA THR A 86 -8.27 -6.56 -1.57
C THR A 86 -8.65 -6.63 -0.11
N MET A 87 -9.87 -6.22 0.20
CA MET A 87 -10.46 -6.40 1.52
C MET A 87 -11.69 -7.30 1.40
N LYS A 88 -11.87 -8.19 2.36
CA LYS A 88 -13.18 -8.75 2.68
C LYS A 88 -13.72 -7.87 3.80
N ALA A 89 -14.55 -6.90 3.47
CA ALA A 89 -15.07 -5.99 4.47
C ALA A 89 -16.25 -6.66 5.20
N PRO A 90 -16.22 -6.77 6.54
CA PRO A 90 -17.44 -6.98 7.32
C PRO A 90 -18.36 -5.74 7.21
N ASP A 91 -17.78 -4.53 7.14
CA ASP A 91 -18.51 -3.28 7.40
C ASP A 91 -18.66 -2.31 6.22
N PHE A 92 -17.98 -2.50 5.07
CA PHE A 92 -18.09 -1.60 3.91
C PHE A 92 -19.03 -2.08 2.81
N ALA A 93 -19.23 -3.39 2.67
CA ALA A 93 -19.93 -3.99 1.53
C ALA A 93 -20.75 -5.25 1.89
N GLY A 94 -21.18 -5.38 3.16
CA GLY A 94 -22.06 -6.49 3.57
C GLY A 94 -21.45 -7.89 3.36
N GLY A 95 -20.14 -8.04 3.57
CA GLY A 95 -19.43 -9.32 3.38
C GLY A 95 -18.93 -9.59 1.96
N GLN A 96 -19.24 -8.73 0.99
CA GLN A 96 -18.62 -8.82 -0.35
C GLN A 96 -17.14 -8.42 -0.32
N LYS A 97 -16.36 -9.06 -1.19
CA LYS A 97 -14.96 -8.72 -1.40
C LYS A 97 -14.90 -7.43 -2.23
N SER A 98 -14.04 -6.50 -1.81
CA SER A 98 -13.84 -5.24 -2.51
C SER A 98 -12.36 -5.05 -2.81
N ALA A 99 -12.07 -4.58 -4.02
CA ALA A 99 -10.80 -4.00 -4.38
C ALA A 99 -10.75 -2.58 -3.81
N MET A 100 -9.61 -2.20 -3.24
CA MET A 100 -9.28 -0.81 -2.97
C MET A 100 -8.02 -0.41 -3.73
N VAL A 101 -8.03 0.76 -4.34
CA VAL A 101 -6.89 1.29 -5.08
C VAL A 101 -6.53 2.65 -4.51
N PHE A 102 -5.32 2.77 -3.99
CA PHE A 102 -4.71 4.05 -3.67
C PHE A 102 -4.01 4.55 -4.92
N LYS A 103 -4.46 5.69 -5.44
CA LYS A 103 -3.86 6.38 -6.58
C LYS A 103 -3.40 7.74 -6.12
N GLY A 104 -2.11 8.00 -6.23
CA GLY A 104 -1.56 9.25 -5.74
C GLY A 104 -0.20 9.59 -6.32
N THR A 105 0.37 10.67 -5.84
CA THR A 105 1.70 11.13 -6.23
C THR A 105 2.70 10.80 -5.14
N TYR A 106 3.92 10.51 -5.59
CA TYR A 106 5.10 10.33 -4.76
C TYR A 106 5.99 11.58 -4.86
N LEU A 107 6.42 12.11 -3.72
CA LEU A 107 7.42 13.18 -3.66
C LEU A 107 8.59 12.73 -2.77
N LYS A 108 9.81 12.81 -3.32
CA LYS A 108 11.06 12.63 -2.57
C LYS A 108 11.78 13.96 -2.45
N GLY A 109 11.71 14.56 -1.26
CA GLY A 109 12.55 15.68 -0.88
C GLY A 109 13.94 15.22 -0.43
N LYS A 110 14.74 16.18 0.05
CA LYS A 110 16.05 15.87 0.66
C LYS A 110 15.92 15.14 2.00
N ASN A 111 14.92 15.52 2.80
CA ASN A 111 14.74 15.04 4.18
C ASN A 111 13.33 14.49 4.43
N VAL A 112 12.49 14.39 3.39
CA VAL A 112 11.10 13.97 3.53
C VAL A 112 10.65 13.15 2.34
N ILE A 113 9.88 12.11 2.61
CA ILE A 113 9.19 11.29 1.62
C ILE A 113 7.68 11.44 1.85
N LYS A 114 6.92 11.70 0.78
CA LYS A 114 5.47 11.89 0.87
C LYS A 114 4.72 11.11 -0.21
N TYR A 115 3.65 10.43 0.21
CA TYR A 115 2.70 9.76 -0.67
C TYR A 115 1.31 10.30 -0.37
N TYR A 116 0.63 10.88 -1.36
CA TYR A 116 -0.71 11.42 -1.14
C TYR A 116 -1.57 11.30 -2.38
N GLY A 117 -2.89 11.19 -2.18
CA GLY A 117 -3.83 11.08 -3.28
C GLY A 117 -5.17 10.54 -2.82
N ASP A 118 -5.81 9.80 -3.72
CA ASP A 118 -7.19 9.37 -3.62
C ASP A 118 -7.28 7.86 -3.41
N VAL A 119 -8.32 7.43 -2.70
CA VAL A 119 -8.69 6.03 -2.49
C VAL A 119 -9.96 5.76 -3.26
N TYR A 120 -9.94 4.70 -4.06
CA TYR A 120 -11.08 4.21 -4.82
C TYR A 120 -11.40 2.78 -4.43
N SER A 121 -12.65 2.35 -4.62
CA SER A 121 -13.03 0.95 -4.41
C SER A 121 -14.00 0.43 -5.45
N LYS A 122 -13.94 -0.87 -5.71
CA LYS A 122 -14.89 -1.60 -6.55
C LYS A 122 -15.22 -2.93 -5.88
N ASN A 123 -16.48 -3.34 -5.90
CA ASN A 123 -16.84 -4.71 -5.51
C ASN A 123 -16.33 -5.69 -6.57
N ILE A 124 -15.65 -6.75 -6.12
CA ILE A 124 -15.06 -7.75 -6.99
C ILE A 124 -15.51 -9.14 -6.56
N GLU A 125 -15.70 -10.02 -7.52
CA GLU A 125 -15.97 -11.43 -7.24
C GLU A 125 -14.68 -12.19 -6.97
N ASN A 126 -13.59 -11.84 -7.67
CA ASN A 126 -12.29 -12.49 -7.57
C ASN A 126 -11.11 -11.53 -7.78
N GLU A 127 -9.89 -11.95 -7.41
CA GLU A 127 -8.70 -11.09 -7.50
C GLU A 127 -8.21 -10.84 -8.94
N ASN A 128 -8.62 -11.67 -9.89
CA ASN A 128 -8.23 -11.52 -11.30
C ASN A 128 -8.88 -10.28 -11.92
N GLU A 129 -9.94 -9.72 -11.32
CA GLU A 129 -10.48 -8.42 -11.74
C GLU A 129 -9.54 -7.23 -11.48
N LEU A 130 -8.43 -7.45 -10.76
CA LEU A 130 -7.33 -6.48 -10.68
C LEU A 130 -6.42 -6.54 -11.92
N ASP A 131 -6.59 -7.52 -12.80
CA ASP A 131 -5.90 -7.63 -14.08
C ASP A 131 -6.42 -6.55 -15.04
N GLY A 132 -5.54 -5.62 -15.41
CA GLY A 132 -5.89 -4.47 -16.24
C GLY A 132 -5.61 -3.11 -15.61
N ILE A 133 -5.41 -3.05 -14.28
CA ILE A 133 -5.06 -1.79 -13.61
C ILE A 133 -3.72 -1.24 -14.14
N GLU A 134 -2.81 -2.13 -14.53
CA GLU A 134 -1.50 -1.78 -15.08
C GLU A 134 -1.49 -1.46 -16.58
N SER A 135 -2.53 -1.82 -17.34
CA SER A 135 -2.48 -1.78 -18.82
C SER A 135 -3.29 -0.65 -19.46
N LYS A 136 -4.29 -0.08 -18.77
CA LYS A 136 -5.16 0.97 -19.35
C LYS A 136 -4.87 2.35 -18.82
N GLU A 137 -5.05 3.38 -19.64
CA GLU A 137 -4.86 4.78 -19.28
C GLU A 137 -5.86 5.23 -18.19
N ASP A 138 -7.11 4.73 -18.27
CA ASP A 138 -8.14 4.82 -17.24
C ASP A 138 -8.34 3.47 -16.52
N CYS A 139 -7.33 3.09 -15.74
CA CYS A 139 -7.31 1.85 -14.97
C CYS A 139 -8.34 1.76 -13.83
N LEU A 140 -9.18 2.79 -13.64
CA LEU A 140 -10.16 2.90 -12.56
C LEU A 140 -11.61 2.89 -13.07
N GLU A 141 -11.85 2.42 -14.29
CA GLU A 141 -13.22 2.22 -14.78
C GLU A 141 -14.01 1.29 -13.83
N GLY A 142 -15.19 1.76 -13.40
CA GLY A 142 -16.04 1.04 -12.43
C GLY A 142 -15.58 1.16 -10.97
N TYR A 143 -14.50 1.89 -10.66
CA TYR A 143 -14.13 2.21 -9.29
C TYR A 143 -14.82 3.49 -8.81
N GLU A 144 -15.36 3.45 -7.60
CA GLU A 144 -15.95 4.60 -6.93
C GLU A 144 -14.92 5.29 -6.04
N PHE A 145 -14.87 6.62 -6.08
CA PHE A 145 -14.10 7.41 -5.11
C PHE A 145 -14.63 7.19 -3.69
N LYS A 146 -13.72 6.98 -2.73
CA LYS A 146 -14.05 6.79 -1.30
C LYS A 146 -13.44 7.85 -0.39
N GLY A 147 -12.35 8.48 -0.81
CA GLY A 147 -11.66 9.50 -0.02
C GLY A 147 -10.21 9.61 -0.46
N GLY A 148 -9.31 9.87 0.48
CA GLY A 148 -7.90 10.06 0.17
C GLY A 148 -6.97 9.61 1.26
N PHE A 149 -5.68 9.81 1.01
CA PHE A 149 -4.61 9.41 1.91
C PHE A 149 -3.46 10.40 1.88
N SER A 150 -2.69 10.42 2.96
CA SER A 150 -1.41 11.13 3.05
C SER A 150 -0.49 10.36 4.01
N PHE A 151 0.61 9.85 3.50
CA PHE A 151 1.71 9.23 4.25
C PHE A 151 2.96 10.09 4.12
N GLU A 152 3.67 10.27 5.22
CA GLU A 152 4.86 11.10 5.29
C GLU A 152 5.87 10.53 6.29
N ALA A 153 7.14 10.51 5.91
CA ALA A 153 8.24 10.16 6.80
C ALA A 153 9.44 11.09 6.56
N GLU A 154 10.19 11.36 7.61
CA GLU A 154 11.49 12.02 7.53
C GLU A 154 12.55 11.00 7.09
N ILE A 155 13.53 11.45 6.28
CA ILE A 155 14.62 10.62 5.72
C ILE A 155 15.97 11.15 6.15
#